data_AF-A0A661R829-F1
#
_entry.id   AF-A0A661R829-F1
#
_cell.length_a   1.000
_cell.length_b   1.000
_cell.length_c   1.000
_cell.angle_alpha   90.00
_cell.angle_beta   90.00
_cell.angle_gamma   90.00
#
_symmetry.space_group_name_H-M   'P 1'
#
loop_
_entity.id
_entity.type
_entity.pdbx_description
1 polymer ?
#
loop_
_entity_poly.entity_id
_entity_poly.type
_entity_poly.pdbx_seq_one_letter_code
_entity_poly.pdbx_strand_id
1 'polypeptide(L)'
;LTGLMVTGRAGSAMAAELGSMRVTEQIDALYTMAADPIKYLVVPRIVAAVLILPVLTVIADFLGILAGYAVGVGLLKVNSGIFIAKIIEIVELEDIFNGLVKSAVFGLILSLVGCYKGFYASGGAQGVGKATTEAVVISSVSILISDYFMTAAMF
;
A
#
# COMPACT_ATOMS: atom_id res chain seq x y z
N LEU A 1 -0.80 4.67 8.29
CA LEU A 1 0.65 4.38 8.36
C LEU A 1 1.07 3.19 7.49
N THR A 2 0.42 2.03 7.60
CA THR A 2 0.73 0.82 6.83
C THR A 2 0.79 1.08 5.31
N GLY A 3 -0.16 1.84 4.76
CA GLY A 3 -0.13 2.22 3.34
C GLY A 3 1.13 2.98 2.91
N LEU A 4 1.64 3.91 3.74
CA LEU A 4 2.87 4.66 3.44
C LEU A 4 4.11 3.77 3.49
N MET A 5 4.18 2.85 4.47
CA MET A 5 5.28 1.87 4.57
C MET A 5 5.31 0.94 3.36
N VAL A 6 4.14 0.43 2.95
CA VAL A 6 4.04 -0.47 1.78
C VAL A 6 4.34 0.28 0.49
N THR A 7 3.91 1.53 0.35
CA THR A 7 4.29 2.40 -0.76
C THR A 7 5.81 2.52 -0.89
N GLY A 8 6.51 2.75 0.23
CA GLY A 8 7.97 2.86 0.24
C GLY A 8 8.69 1.58 -0.18
N ARG A 9 8.17 0.40 0.17
CA ARG A 9 8.81 -0.91 -0.14
C ARG A 9 8.29 -1.57 -1.41
N ALA A 10 6.99 -1.83 -1.49
CA ALA A 10 6.37 -2.52 -2.62
C ALA A 10 6.11 -1.55 -3.79
N GLY A 11 5.67 -0.32 -3.52
CA GLY A 11 5.45 0.70 -4.56
C GLY A 11 6.74 1.06 -5.31
N SER A 12 7.84 1.27 -4.57
CA SER A 12 9.16 1.51 -5.17
C SER A 12 9.68 0.30 -5.96
N ALA A 13 9.51 -0.92 -5.43
CA ALA A 13 9.92 -2.14 -6.12
C ALA A 13 9.16 -2.34 -7.44
N MET A 14 7.84 -2.11 -7.45
CA MET A 14 7.02 -2.19 -8.65
C MET A 14 7.47 -1.19 -9.73
N ALA A 15 7.75 0.05 -9.33
CA ALA A 15 8.26 1.07 -10.25
C ALA A 15 9.66 0.73 -10.77
N ALA A 16 10.54 0.19 -9.92
CA ALA A 16 11.91 -0.16 -10.27
C ALA A 16 11.95 -1.30 -11.30
N GLU A 17 11.14 -2.33 -11.06
CA GLU A 17 11.09 -3.52 -11.90
C GLU A 17 10.51 -3.20 -13.29
N LEU A 18 9.38 -2.49 -13.34
CA LEU A 18 8.82 -2.03 -14.62
C LEU A 18 9.74 -1.05 -15.34
N GLY A 19 10.39 -0.14 -14.60
CA GLY A 19 11.36 0.78 -15.18
C GLY A 19 12.58 0.07 -15.76
N SER A 20 13.07 -0.98 -15.09
CA SER A 20 14.15 -1.81 -15.60
C SER A 20 13.74 -2.57 -16.86
N MET A 21 12.55 -3.16 -16.88
CA MET A 21 11.97 -3.81 -18.07
C MET A 21 11.78 -2.83 -19.23
N ARG A 22 11.42 -1.57 -18.94
CA ARG A 22 11.28 -0.53 -19.96
C ARG A 22 12.63 -0.14 -20.57
N VAL A 23 13.63 0.10 -19.74
CA VAL A 23 14.98 0.53 -20.18
C VAL A 23 15.74 -0.58 -20.91
N THR A 24 15.42 -1.84 -20.61
CA THR A 24 15.96 -3.02 -21.31
C THR A 24 15.11 -3.45 -22.52
N GLU A 25 14.15 -2.62 -22.95
CA GLU A 25 13.27 -2.85 -24.09
C GLU A 25 12.40 -4.12 -23.99
N GLN A 26 12.30 -4.76 -22.81
CA GLN A 26 11.49 -5.96 -22.60
C GLN A 26 9.99 -5.67 -22.78
N ILE A 27 9.55 -4.46 -22.42
CA ILE A 27 8.15 -4.02 -22.65
C ILE A 27 7.89 -3.86 -24.15
N ASP A 28 8.85 -3.36 -24.92
CA ASP A 28 8.71 -3.21 -26.37
C ASP A 28 8.73 -4.58 -27.08
N ALA A 29 9.51 -5.54 -26.57
CA ALA A 29 9.48 -6.92 -27.02
C ALA A 29 8.10 -7.59 -26.82
N LEU A 30 7.36 -7.25 -25.75
CA LEU A 30 5.99 -7.75 -25.58
C LEU A 30 5.05 -7.23 -26.68
N TYR A 31 5.18 -5.96 -27.07
CA TYR A 31 4.40 -5.40 -28.18
C TYR A 31 4.71 -6.07 -29.52
N THR A 32 5.97 -6.42 -29.80
CA THR A 32 6.33 -7.12 -31.05
C THR A 32 5.82 -8.56 -31.09
N MET A 33 5.64 -9.19 -29.93
CA MET A 33 5.00 -10.51 -29.79
C MET A 33 3.46 -10.46 -29.82
N ALA A 34 2.86 -9.28 -30.09
CA ALA A 34 1.41 -9.06 -30.03
C ALA A 34 0.78 -9.40 -28.67
N ALA A 35 1.56 -9.35 -27.59
CA ALA A 35 1.09 -9.50 -26.21
C ALA A 35 0.83 -8.12 -25.60
N ASP A 36 -0.29 -7.98 -24.87
CA ASP A 36 -0.63 -6.73 -24.17
C ASP A 36 0.15 -6.64 -22.84
N PRO A 37 1.16 -5.74 -22.73
CA PRO A 37 2.01 -5.66 -21.55
C PRO A 37 1.26 -5.11 -20.33
N ILE A 38 0.19 -4.33 -20.51
CA ILE A 38 -0.61 -3.81 -19.40
C ILE A 38 -1.36 -4.96 -18.73
N LYS A 39 -1.99 -5.82 -19.53
CA LYS A 39 -2.69 -7.00 -19.01
C LYS A 39 -1.74 -8.01 -18.37
N TYR A 40 -0.54 -8.17 -18.92
CA TYR A 40 0.44 -9.15 -18.41
C TYR A 40 1.23 -8.66 -17.19
N LEU A 41 1.62 -7.39 -17.15
CA LEU A 41 2.52 -6.88 -16.10
C LEU A 41 1.79 -6.03 -15.06
N VAL A 42 0.86 -5.17 -15.46
CA VAL A 42 0.27 -4.14 -14.59
C VAL A 42 -0.96 -4.67 -13.85
N VAL A 43 -1.91 -5.29 -14.55
CA VAL A 43 -3.17 -5.78 -13.96
C VAL A 43 -2.92 -6.76 -12.79
N PRO A 44 -2.04 -7.78 -12.90
CA PRO A 44 -1.81 -8.71 -11.81
C PRO A 44 -1.23 -8.02 -10.56
N ARG A 45 -0.37 -7.01 -10.75
CA ARG A 45 0.22 -6.22 -9.65
C ARG A 45 -0.83 -5.39 -8.92
N ILE A 46 -1.76 -4.77 -9.66
CA ILE A 46 -2.86 -4.00 -9.07
C ILE A 46 -3.75 -4.92 -8.24
N VAL A 47 -4.18 -6.05 -8.81
CA VAL A 47 -5.02 -7.03 -8.09
C VAL A 47 -4.31 -7.54 -6.84
N ALA A 48 -3.02 -7.88 -6.94
CA ALA A 48 -2.23 -8.32 -5.79
C ALA A 48 -2.13 -7.23 -4.71
N ALA A 49 -1.87 -5.98 -5.08
CA ALA A 49 -1.75 -4.88 -4.12
C ALA A 49 -3.09 -4.58 -3.41
N VAL A 50 -4.20 -4.58 -4.15
CA VAL A 50 -5.55 -4.33 -3.60
C VAL A 50 -5.97 -5.44 -2.63
N LEU A 51 -5.62 -6.69 -2.90
CA LEU A 51 -5.96 -7.82 -2.03
C LEU A 51 -5.02 -7.95 -0.82
N ILE A 52 -3.72 -7.70 -1.00
CA ILE A 52 -2.73 -7.91 0.06
C ILE A 52 -2.68 -6.75 1.04
N LEU A 53 -2.95 -5.50 0.63
CA LEU A 53 -2.88 -4.37 1.57
C LEU A 53 -3.87 -4.51 2.75
N PRO A 54 -5.14 -4.89 2.53
CA PRO A 54 -6.09 -5.13 3.62
C PRO A 54 -5.65 -6.23 4.59
N VAL A 55 -5.09 -7.31 4.05
CA VAL A 55 -4.54 -8.40 4.88
C VAL A 55 -3.39 -7.88 5.74
N LEU A 56 -2.51 -7.07 5.16
CA LEU A 56 -1.37 -6.48 5.87
C LEU A 56 -1.81 -5.47 6.93
N THR A 57 -2.90 -4.73 6.71
CA THR A 57 -3.45 -3.83 7.73
C THR A 57 -4.03 -4.58 8.91
N VAL A 58 -4.75 -5.68 8.70
CA VAL A 58 -5.27 -6.50 9.81
C VAL A 58 -4.13 -7.03 10.69
N ILE A 59 -3.04 -7.49 10.06
CA ILE A 59 -1.85 -7.95 10.79
C ILE A 59 -1.21 -6.79 11.58
N ALA A 60 -1.10 -5.61 10.96
CA ALA A 60 -0.54 -4.43 11.62
C ALA A 60 -1.38 -3.98 12.83
N ASP A 61 -2.71 -3.99 12.71
CA ASP A 61 -3.63 -3.61 13.78
C ASP A 61 -3.56 -4.61 14.94
N PHE A 62 -3.53 -5.91 14.63
CA PHE A 62 -3.37 -6.97 15.64
C PHE A 62 -2.05 -6.84 16.41
N LEU A 63 -0.94 -6.61 15.71
CA LEU A 63 0.37 -6.39 16.34
C LEU A 63 0.39 -5.09 17.15
N GLY A 64 -0.31 -4.04 16.68
CA GLY A 64 -0.48 -2.79 17.41
C GLY A 64 -1.20 -2.98 18.75
N ILE A 65 -2.29 -3.74 18.76
CA ILE A 65 -3.04 -4.07 19.98
C ILE A 65 -2.17 -4.88 20.94
N LEU A 66 -1.44 -5.89 20.44
CA LEU A 66 -0.54 -6.70 21.27
C LEU A 66 0.60 -5.87 21.88
N ALA A 67 1.21 -4.98 21.10
CA ALA A 67 2.24 -4.08 21.59
C ALA A 67 1.68 -3.12 22.66
N GLY A 68 0.48 -2.58 22.42
CA GLY A 68 -0.25 -1.75 23.39
C GLY A 68 -0.55 -2.50 24.70
N TYR A 69 -0.97 -3.77 24.61
CA TYR A 69 -1.21 -4.61 25.78
C TYR A 69 0.07 -4.89 26.57
N ALA A 70 1.16 -5.25 25.88
CA ALA A 70 2.45 -5.54 26.52
C ALA A 70 2.98 -4.33 27.31
N VAL A 71 2.84 -3.12 26.77
CA VAL A 71 3.26 -1.89 27.45
C VAL A 71 2.26 -1.46 28.53
N GLY A 72 0.96 -1.44 28.22
CA GLY A 72 -0.07 -1.00 29.15
C GLY A 72 -0.21 -1.89 30.40
N VAL A 73 -0.29 -3.21 30.20
CA VAL A 73 -0.45 -4.16 31.31
C VAL A 73 0.91 -4.56 31.89
N GLY A 74 1.90 -4.82 31.03
CA GLY A 74 3.21 -5.32 31.48
C GLY A 74 4.07 -4.27 32.17
N LEU A 75 4.17 -3.06 31.60
CA LEU A 75 5.04 -1.99 32.15
C LEU A 75 4.27 -1.01 33.04
N LEU A 76 3.09 -0.54 32.57
CA LEU A 76 2.29 0.47 33.26
C LEU A 76 1.33 -0.11 34.32
N LYS A 77 1.25 -1.45 34.44
CA LYS A 77 0.43 -2.18 35.43
C LYS A 77 -1.06 -1.82 35.39
N VAL A 78 -1.57 -1.47 34.21
CA VAL A 78 -3.01 -1.32 34.00
C VAL A 78 -3.69 -2.68 34.20
N ASN A 79 -4.89 -2.70 34.77
CA ASN A 79 -5.65 -3.93 34.95
C ASN A 79 -5.98 -4.55 33.57
N SER A 80 -5.56 -5.81 33.36
CA SER A 80 -5.73 -6.53 32.10
C SER A 80 -7.20 -6.72 31.71
N GLY A 81 -8.06 -6.99 32.69
CA GLY A 81 -9.50 -7.15 32.48
C GLY A 81 -10.15 -5.86 32.01
N ILE A 82 -9.78 -4.72 32.61
CA ILE A 82 -10.30 -3.40 32.20
C ILE A 82 -9.80 -3.03 30.80
N PHE A 83 -8.53 -3.29 30.50
CA PHE A 83 -7.95 -2.98 29.19
C PHE A 83 -8.68 -3.71 28.05
N ILE A 84 -8.88 -5.02 28.21
CA ILE A 84 -9.57 -5.83 27.18
C ILE A 84 -11.06 -5.48 27.10
N ALA A 85 -11.73 -5.30 28.25
CA ALA A 85 -13.15 -4.94 28.26
C ALA A 85 -13.42 -3.62 27.53
N LYS A 86 -12.55 -2.60 27.73
CA LYS A 86 -12.69 -1.31 27.05
C LYS A 86 -12.44 -1.39 25.54
N ILE A 87 -11.50 -2.22 25.10
CA ILE A 87 -11.29 -2.43 23.65
C ILE A 87 -12.54 -3.01 23.01
N ILE A 88 -13.15 -4.02 23.64
CA ILE A 88 -14.38 -4.66 23.12
C ILE A 88 -15.58 -3.70 23.15
N GLU A 89 -15.64 -2.81 24.13
CA GLU A 89 -16.72 -1.81 24.26
C GLU A 89 -16.63 -0.69 23.22
N ILE A 90 -15.41 -0.28 22.83
CA ILE A 90 -15.18 0.88 21.96
C ILE A 90 -15.12 0.49 20.47
N VAL A 91 -14.60 -0.71 20.15
CA VAL A 91 -14.40 -1.12 18.76
C VAL A 91 -15.72 -1.63 18.18
N GLU A 92 -16.21 -0.95 17.16
CA GLU A 92 -17.40 -1.35 16.42
C GLU A 92 -17.01 -2.12 15.15
N LEU A 93 -17.95 -2.92 14.62
CA LEU A 93 -17.74 -3.63 13.35
C LEU A 93 -17.51 -2.67 12.19
N GLU A 94 -18.11 -1.48 12.23
CA GLU A 94 -17.94 -0.43 11.22
C GLU A 94 -16.48 0.05 11.13
N ASP A 95 -15.76 0.15 12.25
CA ASP A 95 -14.35 0.54 12.26
C ASP A 95 -13.48 -0.42 11.44
N ILE A 96 -13.78 -1.72 11.54
CA ILE A 96 -13.05 -2.78 10.81
C ILE A 96 -13.32 -2.67 9.32
N PHE A 97 -14.60 -2.56 8.92
CA PHE A 97 -14.96 -2.44 7.51
C PHE A 97 -14.40 -1.15 6.89
N ASN A 98 -14.49 -0.03 7.61
CA ASN A 98 -13.94 1.25 7.15
C ASN A 98 -12.42 1.19 6.95
N GLY A 99 -11.70 0.52 7.87
CA GLY A 99 -10.26 0.27 7.73
C GLY A 99 -9.89 -0.62 6.53
N LEU A 100 -10.66 -1.69 6.29
CA LEU A 100 -10.44 -2.60 5.17
C LEU A 100 -10.70 -1.92 3.81
N VAL A 101 -11.75 -1.10 3.71
CA VAL A 101 -12.06 -0.36 2.47
C VAL A 101 -10.97 0.69 2.19
N LYS A 102 -10.55 1.46 3.20
CA LYS A 102 -9.44 2.42 3.07
C LYS A 102 -8.15 1.76 2.60
N SER A 103 -7.78 0.63 3.21
CA SER A 103 -6.56 -0.10 2.83
C SER A 103 -6.63 -0.65 1.40
N ALA A 104 -7.78 -1.16 0.94
CA ALA A 104 -7.95 -1.57 -0.45
C ALA A 104 -7.73 -0.41 -1.43
N VAL A 105 -8.29 0.77 -1.12
CA VAL A 105 -8.10 1.99 -1.94
C VAL A 105 -6.64 2.44 -1.96
N PHE A 106 -5.94 2.39 -0.82
CA PHE A 106 -4.51 2.72 -0.79
C PHE A 106 -3.68 1.73 -1.62
N GLY A 107 -4.05 0.45 -1.63
CA GLY A 107 -3.41 -0.59 -2.45
C GLY A 107 -3.59 -0.32 -3.94
N LEU A 108 -4.77 0.17 -4.34
CA LEU A 108 -5.05 0.61 -5.70
C LEU A 108 -4.21 1.83 -6.09
N ILE A 109 -4.15 2.85 -5.24
CA ILE A 109 -3.39 4.09 -5.51
C ILE A 109 -1.91 3.78 -5.68
N LEU A 110 -1.30 3.06 -4.74
CA LEU A 110 0.14 2.81 -4.79
C LEU A 110 0.53 1.94 -5.99
N SER A 111 -0.28 0.95 -6.35
CA SER A 111 0.00 0.05 -7.48
C SER A 111 -0.18 0.76 -8.81
N LEU A 112 -1.23 1.58 -8.96
CA LEU A 112 -1.42 2.40 -10.17
C LEU A 112 -0.28 3.38 -10.37
N VAL A 113 0.06 4.16 -9.33
CA VAL A 113 1.12 5.17 -9.42
C VAL A 113 2.49 4.49 -9.65
N GLY A 114 2.78 3.41 -8.92
CA GLY A 114 4.02 2.66 -9.07
C GLY A 114 4.17 2.06 -10.47
N CYS A 115 3.10 1.43 -10.99
CA CYS A 115 3.12 0.85 -12.32
C CYS A 115 3.21 1.93 -13.40
N TYR A 116 2.47 3.03 -13.27
CA TYR A 116 2.51 4.13 -14.23
C TYR A 116 3.91 4.75 -14.33
N LYS A 117 4.52 5.11 -13.19
CA LYS A 117 5.86 5.71 -13.20
C LYS A 117 6.93 4.75 -13.70
N GLY A 118 6.84 3.46 -13.35
CA GLY A 118 7.75 2.45 -13.88
C GLY A 118 7.60 2.22 -15.39
N PHE A 119 6.37 2.11 -15.88
CA PHE A 119 6.08 1.82 -17.29
C PHE A 119 6.56 2.92 -18.24
N TYR A 120 6.49 4.18 -17.80
CA TYR A 120 6.94 5.35 -18.56
C TYR A 120 8.34 5.85 -18.15
N ALA A 121 9.14 5.03 -17.46
CA ALA A 121 10.50 5.41 -17.10
C ALA A 121 11.38 5.58 -18.35
N SER A 122 12.24 6.59 -18.34
CA SER A 122 13.12 6.95 -19.47
C SER A 122 14.47 7.48 -18.98
N GLY A 123 15.53 7.35 -19.78
CA GLY A 123 16.86 7.87 -19.43
C GLY A 123 17.76 6.88 -18.69
N GLY A 124 17.67 5.59 -19.04
CA GLY A 124 18.56 4.56 -18.51
C GLY A 124 18.33 4.26 -17.02
N ALA A 125 19.36 3.75 -16.35
CA ALA A 125 19.31 3.41 -14.93
C ALA A 125 19.01 4.62 -14.02
N GLN A 126 19.47 5.82 -14.39
CA GLN A 126 19.15 7.05 -13.67
C GLN A 126 17.65 7.38 -13.76
N GLY A 127 17.05 7.15 -14.94
CA GLY A 127 15.62 7.25 -15.16
C GLY A 127 14.78 6.36 -14.25
N VAL A 128 15.22 5.12 -14.04
CA VAL A 128 14.56 4.17 -13.14
C VAL A 128 14.56 4.70 -11.70
N GLY A 129 15.71 5.17 -11.20
CA GLY A 129 15.81 5.74 -9.84
C GLY A 129 14.95 7.01 -9.66
N LYS A 130 14.81 7.83 -10.70
CA LYS A 130 13.93 8.99 -10.68
C LYS A 130 12.46 8.56 -10.64
N ALA A 131 12.06 7.62 -11.51
CA ALA A 131 10.71 7.07 -11.55
C ALA A 131 10.30 6.43 -10.23
N THR A 132 11.19 5.68 -9.57
CA THR A 132 10.91 5.07 -8.26
C THR A 132 10.68 6.11 -7.17
N THR A 133 11.48 7.18 -7.16
CA THR A 133 11.35 8.25 -6.17
C THR A 133 10.06 9.02 -6.39
N GLU A 134 9.77 9.39 -7.65
CA GLU A 134 8.51 10.05 -8.01
C GLU A 134 7.29 9.17 -7.68
N ALA A 135 7.38 7.87 -7.92
CA ALA A 135 6.31 6.93 -7.57
C ALA A 135 5.98 6.99 -6.09
N VAL A 136 6.98 6.91 -5.21
CA VAL A 136 6.80 6.94 -3.75
C VAL A 136 6.22 8.27 -3.28
N VAL A 137 6.73 9.40 -3.79
CA VAL A 137 6.25 10.73 -3.38
C VAL A 137 4.79 10.93 -3.81
N ILE A 138 4.47 10.66 -5.08
CA ILE A 138 3.12 10.87 -5.62
C ILE A 138 2.13 9.95 -4.91
N SER A 139 2.44 8.67 -4.77
CA SER A 139 1.55 7.73 -4.09
C SER A 139 1.36 8.08 -2.62
N SER A 140 2.41 8.54 -1.91
CA SER A 140 2.28 8.98 -0.52
C SER A 140 1.36 10.20 -0.39
N VAL A 141 1.53 11.20 -1.25
CA VAL A 141 0.67 12.40 -1.26
C VAL A 141 -0.77 12.03 -1.63
N SER A 142 -0.97 11.21 -2.66
CA SER A 142 -2.29 10.73 -3.07
C SER A 142 -2.99 9.92 -2.00
N ILE A 143 -2.26 9.07 -1.25
CA ILE A 143 -2.82 8.32 -0.11
C ILE A 143 -3.28 9.27 1.00
N LEU A 144 -2.48 10.28 1.36
CA LEU A 144 -2.87 11.25 2.39
C LEU A 144 -4.10 12.07 1.99
N ILE A 145 -4.16 12.52 0.73
CA ILE A 145 -5.33 13.24 0.20
C ILE A 145 -6.55 12.32 0.20
N SER A 146 -6.41 11.08 -0.29
CA SER A 146 -7.48 10.10 -0.29
C SER A 146 -7.97 9.79 1.12
N ASP A 147 -7.07 9.69 2.10
CA ASP A 147 -7.43 9.43 3.49
C ASP A 147 -8.29 10.56 4.07
N TYR A 148 -7.98 11.82 3.78
CA TYR A 148 -8.82 12.96 4.20
C TYR A 148 -10.25 12.83 3.67
N PHE A 149 -10.40 12.63 2.35
CA PHE A 149 -11.73 12.51 1.73
C PHE A 149 -12.50 11.29 2.21
N MET A 150 -11.83 10.14 2.36
CA MET A 150 -12.48 8.93 2.86
C MET A 150 -12.90 9.09 4.33
N THR A 151 -12.08 9.73 5.15
CA THR A 151 -12.44 10.01 6.54
C THR A 151 -13.68 10.91 6.61
N ALA A 152 -13.71 12.01 5.86
CA ALA A 152 -14.84 12.94 5.84
C ALA A 152 -16.14 12.35 5.27
N ALA A 153 -16.06 11.24 4.53
CA ALA A 153 -17.22 10.54 3.97
C ALA A 153 -17.73 9.40 4.87
N MET A 154 -16.85 8.80 5.69
CA MET A 154 -17.15 7.63 6.52
C MET A 154 -17.48 7.98 7.98
N PHE A 155 -17.02 9.15 8.44
CA PHE A 155 -17.20 9.68 9.79
C PHE A 155 -17.73 11.12 9.72
#